data_AF-A0A1G5E4F9-F1
#
_entry.id   AF-A0A1G5E4F9-F1
#
_cell.length_a   1.000
_cell.length_b   1.000
_cell.length_c   1.000
_cell.angle_alpha   90.00
_cell.angle_beta   90.00
_cell.angle_gamma   90.00
#
_symmetry.space_group_name_H-M   'P 1'
#
loop_
_entity.id
_entity.type
_entity.pdbx_description
1 polymer ?
#
loop_
_entity_poly.entity_id
_entity_poly.type
_entity_poly.pdbx_seq_one_letter_code
_entity_poly.pdbx_strand_id
1 'polypeptide(L)'
;MAAALLHQVVEGSTYTSKGLMEAGIPSHVVGAVECLSRVEGESDENFISRVQSNPLATAVMIADLKDHMDLQRFNRLGDEELAHVAGYHKAWKQLTQS
;
A
#
# COMPACT_ATOMS: atom_id res chain seq x y z
N MET A 1 -1.09 -1.86 12.29
CA MET A 1 -1.45 -3.31 12.27
C MET A 1 -2.77 -3.57 11.56
N ALA A 2 -3.91 -2.99 11.97
CA ALA A 2 -5.20 -3.24 11.31
C ALA A 2 -5.25 -2.83 9.82
N ALA A 3 -4.68 -1.68 9.46
CA ALA A 3 -4.75 -1.18 8.08
C ALA A 3 -3.79 -1.90 7.10
N ALA A 4 -2.69 -2.48 7.58
CA ALA A 4 -1.82 -3.35 6.76
C ALA A 4 -2.49 -4.71 6.45
N LEU A 5 -3.19 -5.28 7.43
CA LEU A 5 -4.02 -6.48 7.24
C LEU A 5 -5.23 -6.21 6.32
N LEU A 6 -5.86 -5.04 6.44
CA LEU A 6 -6.99 -4.65 5.57
C LEU A 6 -6.55 -4.34 4.14
N HIS A 7 -5.36 -3.77 3.93
CA HIS A 7 -4.82 -3.57 2.58
C HIS A 7 -4.71 -4.91 1.84
N GLN A 8 -4.15 -5.94 2.48
CA GLN A 8 -4.03 -7.30 1.94
C GLN A 8 -5.38 -7.99 1.71
N VAL A 9 -6.41 -7.65 2.50
CA VAL A 9 -7.79 -8.18 2.30
C VAL A 9 -8.51 -7.46 1.17
N VAL A 10 -8.18 -6.20 0.90
CA VAL A 10 -8.84 -5.39 -0.13
C VAL A 10 -8.16 -5.55 -1.49
N GLU A 11 -6.83 -5.67 -1.50
CA GLU A 11 -6.02 -5.94 -2.69
C GLU A 11 -6.39 -7.31 -3.28
N GLY A 12 -7.05 -7.30 -4.45
CA GLY A 12 -7.54 -8.52 -5.11
C GLY A 12 -8.94 -8.99 -4.68
N SER A 13 -9.67 -8.21 -3.90
CA SER A 13 -11.05 -8.52 -3.48
C SER A 13 -12.11 -7.70 -4.23
N THR A 14 -13.37 -8.14 -4.14
CA THR A 14 -14.55 -7.40 -4.64
C THR A 14 -15.14 -6.43 -3.60
N TYR A 15 -14.44 -6.17 -2.49
CA TYR A 15 -14.96 -5.31 -1.44
C TYR A 15 -15.05 -3.86 -1.92
N THR A 16 -16.26 -3.30 -1.82
CA THR A 16 -16.51 -1.88 -2.10
C THR A 16 -16.39 -1.07 -0.81
N SER A 17 -16.00 0.21 -0.93
CA SER A 17 -15.99 1.15 0.20
C SER A 17 -17.33 1.19 0.94
N LYS A 18 -18.42 1.07 0.18
CA LYS A 18 -19.78 0.97 0.71
C LYS A 18 -19.97 -0.28 1.57
N GLY A 19 -19.54 -1.45 1.10
CA GLY A 19 -19.61 -2.69 1.88
C GLY A 19 -18.76 -2.64 3.16
N LEU A 20 -17.60 -1.98 3.13
CA LEU A 20 -16.77 -1.78 4.32
C LEU A 20 -17.45 -0.86 5.34
N MET A 21 -18.08 0.22 4.89
CA MET A 21 -18.85 1.11 5.78
C MET A 21 -20.07 0.39 6.38
N GLU A 22 -20.79 -0.40 5.59
CA GLU A 22 -21.93 -1.21 6.06
C GLU A 22 -21.51 -2.28 7.07
N ALA A 23 -20.30 -2.80 6.98
CA ALA A 23 -19.70 -3.71 7.97
C ALA A 23 -19.26 -3.01 9.27
N GLY A 24 -19.47 -1.69 9.40
CA GLY A 24 -19.12 -0.91 10.59
C GLY A 24 -17.66 -0.44 10.63
N ILE A 25 -16.93 -0.52 9.51
CA ILE A 25 -15.57 0.02 9.44
C ILE A 25 -15.62 1.56 9.46
N PRO A 26 -14.83 2.22 10.32
CA PRO A 26 -14.81 3.68 10.38
C PRO A 26 -14.46 4.32 9.04
N SER A 27 -15.15 5.41 8.68
CA SER A 27 -14.97 6.11 7.39
C SER A 27 -13.52 6.53 7.12
N HIS A 28 -12.78 6.94 8.16
CA HIS A 28 -11.36 7.30 8.01
C HIS A 28 -10.47 6.11 7.64
N VAL A 29 -10.83 4.89 8.06
CA VAL A 29 -10.15 3.65 7.67
C VAL A 29 -10.53 3.28 6.24
N VAL A 30 -11.81 3.39 5.89
CA VAL A 30 -12.29 3.15 4.52
C VAL A 30 -11.60 4.08 3.53
N GLY A 31 -11.50 5.38 3.83
CA GLY A 31 -10.81 6.34 2.98
C GLY A 31 -9.30 6.05 2.83
N ALA A 32 -8.65 5.51 3.86
CA ALA A 32 -7.26 5.08 3.75
C ALA A 32 -7.11 3.84 2.85
N VAL A 33 -8.03 2.87 3.00
CA VAL A 33 -8.10 1.69 2.13
C VAL A 33 -8.32 2.10 0.68
N GLU A 34 -9.23 3.03 0.40
CA GLU A 34 -9.45 3.56 -0.95
C GLU A 34 -8.15 4.11 -1.54
N CYS A 35 -7.39 4.91 -0.78
CA CYS A 35 -6.12 5.46 -1.22
C CYS A 35 -5.07 4.39 -1.53
N LEU A 36 -5.09 3.26 -0.82
CA LEU A 36 -4.17 2.14 -1.00
C LEU A 36 -4.58 1.19 -2.15
N SER A 37 -5.82 1.24 -2.60
CA SER A 37 -6.30 0.44 -3.74
C SER A 37 -5.97 1.12 -5.06
N ARG A 38 -5.17 0.46 -5.91
CA ARG A 38 -4.86 0.96 -7.25
C ARG A 38 -6.10 1.02 -8.13
N VAL A 39 -6.20 2.07 -8.94
CA VAL A 39 -7.24 2.20 -9.97
C VAL A 39 -6.70 1.64 -11.30
N GLU A 40 -7.53 0.94 -12.05
CA GLU A 40 -7.14 0.42 -13.36
C GLU A 40 -6.72 1.56 -14.30
N GLY A 41 -5.52 1.46 -14.89
CA GLY A 41 -4.95 2.50 -15.74
C GLY A 41 -4.32 3.68 -15.00
N GLU A 42 -4.27 3.67 -13.66
CA GLU A 42 -3.60 4.69 -12.86
C GLU A 42 -2.07 4.60 -12.99
N SER A 43 -1.42 5.75 -13.19
CA SER A 43 0.05 5.81 -13.18
C SER A 43 0.59 5.68 -11.74
N ASP A 44 1.81 5.18 -11.60
CA ASP A 44 2.46 5.06 -10.28
C ASP A 44 2.56 6.42 -9.57
N GLU A 45 2.80 7.51 -10.29
CA GLU A 45 2.89 8.85 -9.72
C GLU A 45 1.55 9.32 -9.14
N ASN A 46 0.44 9.07 -9.85
CA ASN A 46 -0.90 9.41 -9.37
C ASN A 46 -1.28 8.58 -8.15
N PHE A 47 -0.93 7.28 -8.16
CA PHE A 47 -1.14 6.40 -7.03
C PHE A 47 -0.39 6.90 -5.78
N ILE A 48 0.90 7.19 -5.90
CA ILE A 48 1.72 7.69 -4.79
C ILE A 48 1.20 9.03 -4.26
N SER A 49 0.84 9.96 -5.15
CA SER A 49 0.24 11.26 -4.77
C SER A 49 -1.06 11.08 -3.98
N ARG A 50 -1.91 10.15 -4.40
CA ARG A 50 -3.16 9.82 -3.71
C ARG A 50 -2.92 9.20 -2.34
N VAL A 51 -1.96 8.28 -2.22
CA VAL A 51 -1.53 7.73 -0.94
C VAL A 51 -1.05 8.85 -0.01
N GLN A 52 -0.20 9.76 -0.51
CA GLN A 52 0.33 10.90 0.26
C GLN A 52 -0.76 11.82 0.81
N SER A 53 -1.90 11.94 0.11
CA SER A 53 -3.02 12.78 0.55
C SER A 53 -3.71 12.29 1.85
N ASN A 54 -3.47 11.04 2.26
CA ASN A 54 -4.05 10.43 3.44
C ASN A 54 -2.97 9.94 4.43
N PRO A 55 -2.81 10.57 5.61
CA PRO A 55 -1.76 10.19 6.57
C PRO A 55 -1.80 8.73 7.02
N LEU A 56 -2.98 8.14 7.16
CA LEU A 56 -3.14 6.73 7.53
C LEU A 56 -2.71 5.82 6.38
N ALA A 57 -3.07 6.16 5.14
CA ALA A 57 -2.64 5.42 3.95
C ALA A 57 -1.12 5.48 3.79
N THR A 58 -0.52 6.66 3.93
CA THR A 58 0.94 6.85 3.90
C THR A 58 1.65 5.99 4.94
N ALA A 59 1.18 6.01 6.20
CA ALA A 59 1.77 5.21 7.26
C ALA A 59 1.73 3.70 6.97
N VAL A 60 0.64 3.24 6.36
CA VAL A 60 0.46 1.83 5.98
C VAL A 60 1.37 1.47 4.81
N MET A 61 1.39 2.28 3.74
CA MET A 61 2.25 2.04 2.58
C MET A 61 3.74 2.04 2.96
N ILE A 62 4.17 2.93 3.87
CA ILE A 62 5.54 2.91 4.38
C ILE A 62 5.86 1.60 5.12
N ALA A 63 4.92 1.10 5.92
CA ALA A 63 5.12 -0.17 6.64
C ALA A 63 5.17 -1.36 5.67
N ASP A 64 4.29 -1.38 4.68
CA ASP A 64 4.24 -2.39 3.62
C ASP A 64 5.53 -2.42 2.79
N LEU A 65 5.99 -1.26 2.32
CA LEU A 65 7.26 -1.16 1.57
C LEU A 65 8.46 -1.61 2.40
N LYS A 66 8.48 -1.35 3.70
CA LYS A 66 9.55 -1.86 4.59
C LYS A 66 9.53 -3.38 4.69
N ASP A 67 8.35 -3.97 4.77
CA ASP A 67 8.15 -5.42 4.83
C ASP A 67 8.52 -6.10 3.50
N HIS A 68 8.26 -5.44 2.37
CA HIS A 68 8.68 -5.88 1.03
C HIS A 68 10.20 -5.75 0.78
N MET A 69 10.88 -4.86 1.50
CA MET A 69 12.34 -4.70 1.43
C MET A 69 13.10 -5.61 2.40
N ASP A 70 12.41 -6.41 3.22
CA ASP A 70 13.09 -7.34 4.13
C ASP A 70 13.69 -8.53 3.35
N LEU A 71 15.01 -8.44 3.12
CA LEU A 71 15.76 -9.45 2.39
C LEU A 71 15.74 -10.84 3.07
N GLN A 72 15.42 -10.92 4.37
CA GLN A 72 15.35 -12.18 5.10
C GLN A 72 14.16 -13.05 4.68
N ARG A 73 13.16 -12.47 4.01
CA ARG A 73 11.96 -13.18 3.55
C ARG A 73 12.18 -13.97 2.26
N PHE A 74 13.28 -13.72 1.57
CA PHE A 74 13.57 -14.38 0.30
C PHE A 74 14.31 -15.71 0.53
N ASN A 75 13.79 -16.79 -0.04
CA ASN A 75 14.46 -18.10 -0.02
C ASN A 75 15.74 -18.11 -0.88
N ARG A 76 15.83 -17.22 -1.86
CA ARG A 76 16.98 -16.99 -2.74
C ARG A 76 17.01 -15.52 -3.12
N LEU A 77 18.20 -14.94 -3.15
CA LEU A 77 18.41 -13.58 -3.67
C LEU A 77 18.99 -13.67 -5.08
N GLY A 78 18.29 -13.10 -6.05
CA GLY A 78 18.71 -12.95 -7.43
C GLY A 78 18.42 -11.55 -7.97
N ASP A 79 18.75 -11.33 -9.25
CA ASP A 79 18.64 -10.02 -9.89
C ASP A 79 17.18 -9.52 -9.95
N GLU A 80 16.21 -10.42 -10.11
CA GLU A 80 14.78 -10.08 -10.13
C GLU A 80 14.30 -9.56 -8.77
N GLU A 81 14.62 -10.26 -7.69
CA GLU A 81 14.26 -9.84 -6.33
C GLU A 81 14.90 -8.49 -5.98
N LEU A 82 16.16 -8.29 -6.35
CA LEU A 82 16.86 -7.02 -6.14
C LEU A 82 16.26 -5.87 -6.96
N ALA A 83 15.80 -6.14 -8.19
CA ALA A 83 15.10 -5.15 -9.00
C ALA A 83 13.77 -4.72 -8.37
N HIS A 84 13.00 -5.66 -7.80
CA HIS A 84 11.78 -5.34 -7.05
C HIS A 84 12.07 -4.50 -5.81
N VAL A 85 13.07 -4.90 -5.01
CA VAL A 85 13.52 -4.14 -3.82
C VAL A 85 13.95 -2.72 -4.19
N ALA A 86 14.63 -2.53 -5.32
CA ALA A 86 15.00 -1.20 -5.80
C ALA A 86 13.77 -0.34 -6.14
N GLY A 87 12.72 -0.95 -6.72
CA GLY A 87 11.43 -0.31 -6.96
C GLY A 87 10.74 0.13 -5.67
N TYR A 88 10.67 -0.77 -4.67
CA TYR A 88 10.08 -0.45 -3.36
C TYR A 88 10.85 0.65 -2.63
N HIS A 89 12.18 0.63 -2.69
CA HIS A 89 13.03 1.66 -2.10
C HIS A 89 12.76 3.04 -2.71
N LYS A 90 12.56 3.12 -4.04
CA LYS A 90 12.20 4.38 -4.72
C LYS A 90 10.87 4.94 -4.21
N ALA A 91 9.83 4.11 -4.14
CA ALA A 91 8.52 4.53 -3.62
C ALA A 91 8.60 4.96 -2.15
N TRP A 92 9.34 4.21 -1.33
CA TRP A 92 9.52 4.51 0.09
C TRP A 92 10.23 5.86 0.30
N LYS A 93 11.25 6.15 -0.52
CA LYS A 93 11.93 7.45 -0.50
C LYS A 93 10.99 8.60 -0.84
N GLN A 94 10.15 8.44 -1.86
CA GLN A 94 9.17 9.46 -2.24
C GLN A 94 8.21 9.77 -1.09
N LEU A 95 7.74 8.75 -0.36
CA LEU A 95 6.77 8.88 0.74
C LEU A 95 7.37 9.39 2.05
N THR A 96 8.68 9.25 2.26
CA THR A 96 9.35 9.66 3.51
C THR A 96 10.08 10.99 3.42
N GLN A 97 10.26 11.51 2.21
CA GLN A 97 10.89 12.81 1.94
C GLN A 97 9.87 13.88 1.52
N SER A 98 8.57 13.58 1.61
CA SER A 98 7.46 14.50 1.32
C SER A 98 7.19 15.47 2.47
#